data_AF-A0A974PD22-F1
#
_entry.id   AF-A0A974PD22-F1
#
_cell.length_a   1.000
_cell.length_b   1.000
_cell.length_c   1.000
_cell.angle_alpha   90.00
_cell.angle_beta   90.00
_cell.angle_gamma   90.00
#
_symmetry.space_group_name_H-M   'P 1'
#
loop_
_entity.id
_entity.type
_entity.pdbx_description
1 polymer ?
#
loop_
_entity_poly.entity_id
_entity_poly.type
_entity_poly.pdbx_seq_one_letter_code
_entity_poly.pdbx_strand_id
1 'polypeptide(L)'
;MYKKSVVLQAGGYKHFELFEDYYLWARVLMNGAVSANIEEPLLYMRANRNMYKRRGGVSYFKCIILFKWHLRKIGFYSLLDFFMSALAQGTLAVLPNSIRMKIYKVFLRTGAQGK
;
A
#
# COMPACT_ATOMS: atom_id res chain seq x y z
N MET A 1 -9.19 10.78 -9.06
CA MET A 1 -8.49 12.04 -9.38
C MET A 1 -8.36 12.90 -8.14
N TYR A 2 -7.45 13.88 -8.10
CA TYR A 2 -7.23 14.75 -6.94
C TYR A 2 -7.03 16.22 -7.35
N LYS A 3 -7.32 17.14 -6.42
CA LYS A 3 -7.00 18.57 -6.59
C LYS A 3 -5.52 18.80 -6.31
N LYS A 4 -4.81 19.50 -7.22
CA LYS A 4 -3.39 19.85 -7.02
C LYS A 4 -3.14 20.60 -5.71
N SER A 5 -4.04 21.52 -5.35
CA SER A 5 -3.94 22.31 -4.12
C SER A 5 -3.85 21.45 -2.86
N VAL A 6 -4.63 20.36 -2.78
CA VAL A 6 -4.63 19.43 -1.64
C VAL A 6 -3.27 18.72 -1.50
N VAL A 7 -2.69 18.28 -2.62
CA VAL A 7 -1.36 17.65 -2.62
C VAL A 7 -0.26 18.64 -2.23
N LEU A 8 -0.35 19.88 -2.69
CA LEU A 8 0.61 20.92 -2.31
C LEU A 8 0.53 21.27 -0.82
N GLN A 9 -0.68 21.35 -0.25
CA GLN A 9 -0.88 21.56 1.18
C GLN A 9 -0.30 20.41 2.03
N ALA A 10 -0.31 19.17 1.52
CA ALA A 10 0.33 18.02 2.15
C ALA A 10 1.85 17.94 1.93
N GLY A 11 2.44 18.93 1.24
CA GLY A 11 3.87 19.03 0.96
C GLY A 11 4.36 18.13 -0.17
N GLY A 12 3.47 17.70 -1.07
CA GLY A 12 3.83 16.92 -2.25
C GLY A 12 4.42 15.54 -1.94
N TYR A 13 5.10 14.96 -2.93
CA TYR A 13 5.80 13.69 -2.77
C TYR A 13 7.03 13.84 -1.87
N LYS A 14 7.19 12.90 -0.94
CA LYS A 14 8.36 12.81 -0.05
C LYS A 14 8.92 11.41 -0.17
N HIS A 15 10.24 11.29 -0.15
CA HIS A 15 10.89 10.00 -0.25
C HIS A 15 10.53 9.12 0.95
N PHE A 16 10.05 7.93 0.63
CA PHE A 16 9.90 6.82 1.56
C PHE A 16 9.95 5.56 0.70
N GLU A 17 11.09 4.88 0.71
CA GLU A 17 11.38 3.78 -0.21
C GLU A 17 10.20 2.80 -0.37
N LEU A 18 9.67 2.71 -1.60
CA LEU A 18 8.54 1.85 -2.03
C LEU A 18 7.15 2.25 -1.51
N PHE A 19 7.04 3.33 -0.75
CA PHE A 19 5.81 3.79 -0.10
C PHE A 19 5.53 5.29 -0.32
N GLU A 20 6.12 5.91 -1.33
CA GLU A 20 5.97 7.35 -1.61
C GLU A 20 4.49 7.77 -1.79
N ASP A 21 3.72 7.00 -2.56
CA ASP A 21 2.28 7.24 -2.76
C ASP A 21 1.49 7.11 -1.46
N TYR A 22 1.71 6.01 -0.71
CA TYR A 22 1.04 5.80 0.58
C TYR A 22 1.37 6.91 1.57
N TYR A 23 2.63 7.36 1.58
CA TYR A 23 3.06 8.41 2.49
C TYR A 23 2.41 9.74 2.13
N LEU A 24 2.29 10.07 0.83
CA LEU A 24 1.54 11.23 0.37
C LEU A 24 0.09 11.18 0.83
N TRP A 25 -0.62 10.09 0.57
CA TRP A 25 -2.05 10.00 0.88
C TRP A 25 -2.33 10.00 2.38
N ALA A 26 -1.48 9.38 3.20
CA ALA A 26 -1.59 9.48 4.65
C ALA A 26 -1.54 10.95 5.12
N ARG A 27 -0.58 11.75 4.61
CA ARG A 27 -0.51 13.18 4.95
C ARG A 27 -1.69 13.99 4.42
N VAL A 28 -2.17 13.67 3.22
CA VAL A 28 -3.37 14.32 2.65
C VAL A 28 -4.58 14.11 3.56
N LEU A 29 -4.80 12.88 4.03
CA LEU A 29 -5.90 12.56 4.94
C LEU A 29 -5.72 13.21 6.32
N MET A 30 -4.51 13.21 6.85
CA MET A 30 -4.20 13.89 8.12
C MET A 30 -4.42 15.41 8.06
N ASN A 31 -4.31 16.02 6.88
CA ASN A 31 -4.64 17.42 6.64
C ASN A 31 -6.17 17.67 6.52
N GLY A 32 -7.01 16.68 6.82
CA GLY A 32 -8.47 16.82 6.82
C GLY A 32 -9.11 16.70 5.44
N ALA A 33 -8.37 16.25 4.43
CA ALA A 33 -8.96 16.02 3.11
C ALA A 33 -9.95 14.86 3.15
N VAL A 34 -11.12 15.05 2.54
CA VAL A 34 -12.11 13.98 2.35
C VAL A 34 -11.77 13.21 1.08
N SER A 35 -11.85 11.88 1.15
CA SER A 35 -11.60 10.99 0.03
C SER A 35 -12.70 9.94 -0.09
N ALA A 36 -12.93 9.47 -1.32
CA ALA A 36 -13.84 8.39 -1.63
C ALA A 36 -13.26 7.52 -2.75
N ASN A 37 -13.60 6.24 -2.74
CA ASN A 37 -13.26 5.32 -3.83
C ASN A 37 -14.36 5.36 -4.88
N ILE A 38 -13.97 5.22 -6.16
CA ILE A 38 -14.90 5.01 -7.26
C ILE A 38 -15.11 3.50 -7.38
N GLU A 39 -16.36 3.06 -7.46
CA GLU A 39 -16.73 1.63 -7.45
C GLU A 39 -16.58 0.96 -8.83
N GLU A 40 -15.98 1.66 -9.80
CA GLU A 40 -15.77 1.19 -11.16
C GLU A 40 -14.30 0.84 -11.42
N PRO A 41 -14.02 -0.23 -12.21
CA PRO A 41 -12.66 -0.58 -12.60
C PRO A 41 -12.15 0.38 -13.68
N LEU A 42 -11.47 1.45 -13.26
CA LEU A 42 -10.95 2.47 -14.19
C LEU A 42 -9.56 2.17 -14.77
N LEU A 43 -8.87 1.14 -14.28
CA LEU A 43 -7.47 0.86 -14.65
C LEU A 43 -7.23 -0.61 -14.98
N TYR A 44 -6.78 -0.87 -16.21
CA TYR A 44 -6.27 -2.18 -16.61
C TYR A 44 -4.73 -2.24 -16.48
N MET A 45 -4.24 -2.73 -15.33
CA MET A 45 -2.81 -2.81 -15.05
C MET A 45 -2.21 -4.18 -15.39
N ARG A 46 -1.06 -4.18 -16.07
CA ARG A 46 -0.26 -5.39 -16.31
C ARG A 46 0.49 -5.82 -15.04
N ALA A 47 0.15 -7.00 -14.52
CA ALA A 47 0.84 -7.63 -13.39
C ALA A 47 1.73 -8.79 -13.87
N ASN A 48 3.05 -8.64 -13.76
CA ASN A 48 4.02 -9.68 -14.14
C ASN A 48 4.79 -10.25 -12.92
N ARG A 49 5.55 -11.31 -13.14
CA ARG A 49 6.34 -11.98 -12.08
C ARG A 49 7.31 -11.03 -11.35
N ASN A 50 7.85 -10.05 -12.06
CA ASN A 50 8.78 -9.06 -11.50
C ASN A 50 8.07 -8.12 -10.51
N MET A 51 6.81 -7.75 -10.77
CA MET A 51 6.01 -6.98 -9.83
C MET A 51 5.87 -7.69 -8.47
N TYR A 52 5.60 -9.00 -8.46
CA TYR A 52 5.48 -9.79 -7.23
C TYR A 52 6.82 -10.00 -6.52
N LYS A 53 7.93 -10.05 -7.28
CA LYS A 53 9.28 -10.17 -6.73
C LYS A 53 9.68 -8.92 -5.94
N ARG A 54 9.32 -7.73 -6.41
CA ARG A 54 9.62 -6.46 -5.71
C ARG A 54 8.88 -6.29 -4.38
N ARG A 55 7.75 -6.96 -4.20
CA ARG A 55 6.92 -6.92 -2.97
C ARG A 55 7.16 -8.13 -2.07
N GLY A 56 8.39 -8.64 -2.04
CA GLY A 56 8.76 -9.81 -1.27
C GLY A 56 10.20 -9.80 -0.82
N GLY A 57 10.49 -10.63 0.19
CA GLY A 57 11.80 -10.75 0.80
C GLY A 57 11.98 -9.85 2.02
N VAL A 58 13.10 -10.09 2.71
CA VAL A 58 13.43 -9.43 3.98
C VAL A 58 13.66 -7.93 3.82
N SER A 59 14.27 -7.50 2.71
CA SER A 59 14.46 -6.07 2.42
C SER A 59 13.12 -5.35 2.33
N TYR A 60 12.15 -5.89 1.60
CA TYR A 60 10.81 -5.31 1.53
C TYR A 60 10.09 -5.29 2.89
N PHE A 61 10.25 -6.36 3.69
CA PHE A 61 9.70 -6.41 5.05
C PHE A 61 10.27 -5.30 5.95
N LYS A 62 11.58 -5.02 5.87
CA LYS A 62 12.19 -3.90 6.59
C LYS A 62 11.56 -2.56 6.19
N CYS A 63 11.36 -2.31 4.90
CA CYS A 63 10.68 -1.09 4.42
C CYS A 63 9.25 -0.99 4.98
N ILE A 64 8.49 -2.09 5.01
CA ILE A 64 7.13 -2.13 5.60
C ILE A 64 7.15 -1.71 7.07
N ILE A 65 8.03 -2.30 7.88
CA ILE A 65 8.08 -2.03 9.32
C ILE A 65 8.47 -0.57 9.57
N LEU A 66 9.50 -0.08 8.88
CA LEU A 66 9.91 1.32 8.97
C LEU A 66 8.77 2.27 8.59
N PHE A 67 8.06 1.97 7.50
CA PHE A 67 6.94 2.79 7.04
C PHE A 67 5.78 2.82 8.04
N LYS A 68 5.34 1.65 8.51
CA LYS A 68 4.21 1.58 9.45
C LYS A 68 4.56 2.20 10.80
N TRP A 69 5.81 2.06 11.25
CA TRP A 69 6.29 2.73 12.46
C TRP A 69 6.28 4.25 12.29
N HIS A 70 6.67 4.74 11.11
CA HIS A 70 6.58 6.16 10.78
C HIS A 70 5.13 6.67 10.78
N LEU A 71 4.20 5.93 10.15
CA LEU A 71 2.76 6.25 10.19
C LEU A 71 2.22 6.31 11.63
N ARG A 72 2.69 5.41 12.50
CA ARG A 72 2.37 5.44 13.93
C ARG A 72 2.93 6.68 14.63
N LYS A 73 4.18 7.06 14.33
CA LYS A 73 4.84 8.24 14.92
C LYS A 73 4.16 9.55 14.55
N ILE A 74 3.70 9.68 13.31
CA ILE A 74 2.96 10.88 12.87
C ILE A 74 1.50 10.88 13.35
N GLY A 75 1.02 9.80 13.98
CA GLY A 75 -0.34 9.72 14.51
C GLY A 75 -1.40 9.24 13.52
N PHE A 76 -1.00 8.70 12.35
CA PHE A 76 -1.93 8.13 11.37
C PHE A 76 -2.42 6.73 11.79
N TYR A 77 -1.57 5.95 12.44
CA TYR A 77 -1.90 4.61 12.95
C TYR A 77 -1.96 4.60 14.47
N SER A 78 -2.82 3.75 15.05
CA SER A 78 -2.69 3.32 16.44
C SER A 78 -1.61 2.25 16.59
N LEU A 79 -1.25 1.88 17.83
CA LEU A 79 -0.33 0.76 18.06
C LEU A 79 -0.92 -0.57 17.57
N LEU A 80 -2.23 -0.78 17.74
CA LEU A 80 -2.89 -1.99 17.27
C LEU A 80 -2.89 -2.07 15.74
N ASP A 81 -3.17 -0.96 15.05
CA ASP A 81 -3.10 -0.90 13.58
C ASP A 81 -1.70 -1.25 13.07
N PHE A 82 -0.67 -0.74 13.76
CA PHE A 82 0.71 -1.09 13.44
C PHE A 82 0.92 -2.60 13.53
N PHE A 83 0.60 -3.25 14.65
CA PHE A 83 0.85 -4.69 14.83
C PHE A 83 0.03 -5.54 13.85
N MET A 84 -1.28 -5.29 13.75
CA MET A 84 -2.17 -6.07 12.88
C MET A 84 -1.74 -5.95 11.42
N SER A 85 -1.48 -4.74 10.95
CA SER A 85 -1.13 -4.52 9.55
C SER A 85 0.31 -4.93 9.22
N ALA A 86 1.25 -4.79 10.16
CA ALA A 86 2.62 -5.27 10.01
C ALA A 86 2.68 -6.81 9.96
N LEU A 87 1.90 -7.50 10.79
CA LEU A 87 1.83 -8.96 10.78
C LEU A 87 1.21 -9.47 9.47
N ALA A 88 0.07 -8.92 9.07
CA ALA A 88 -0.61 -9.32 7.83
C ALA A 88 0.25 -9.07 6.58
N GLN A 89 0.86 -7.89 6.46
CA GLN A 89 1.68 -7.57 5.29
C GLN A 89 3.07 -8.24 5.35
N GLY A 90 3.62 -8.40 6.55
CA GLY A 90 4.92 -9.03 6.79
C GLY A 90 4.94 -10.50 6.46
N THR A 91 3.92 -11.25 6.89
CA THR A 91 3.76 -12.67 6.52
C THR A 91 3.75 -12.84 5.01
N LEU A 92 2.96 -12.05 4.27
CA LEU A 92 2.94 -12.07 2.80
C LEU A 92 4.28 -11.66 2.15
N ALA A 93 5.03 -10.75 2.77
CA ALA A 93 6.34 -10.32 2.29
C ALA A 93 7.38 -11.45 2.40
N VAL A 94 7.34 -12.28 3.44
CA VAL A 94 8.32 -13.36 3.66
C VAL A 94 8.02 -14.61 2.82
N LEU A 95 6.78 -14.81 2.38
CA LEU A 95 6.42 -15.98 1.56
C LEU A 95 7.26 -16.12 0.28
N PRO A 96 7.58 -17.36 -0.16
CA PRO A 96 8.15 -17.62 -1.46
C PRO A 96 7.29 -17.02 -2.59
N ASN A 97 7.94 -16.47 -3.62
CA ASN A 97 7.25 -15.76 -4.70
C ASN A 97 6.19 -16.64 -5.41
N SER A 98 6.44 -17.95 -5.53
CA SER A 98 5.48 -18.89 -6.12
C SER A 98 4.18 -19.01 -5.32
N ILE A 99 4.25 -18.99 -3.98
CA ILE A 99 3.08 -19.02 -3.10
C ILE A 99 2.37 -17.68 -3.14
N ARG A 100 3.11 -16.56 -3.05
CA ARG A 100 2.56 -15.21 -3.20
C ARG A 100 1.77 -15.08 -4.50
N MET A 101 2.34 -15.49 -5.63
CA MET A 101 1.65 -15.45 -6.93
C MET A 101 0.34 -16.25 -6.94
N LYS A 102 0.32 -17.45 -6.31
CA LYS A 102 -0.91 -18.25 -6.20
C LYS A 102 -1.98 -17.52 -5.39
N ILE A 103 -1.63 -16.95 -4.23
CA ILE A 103 -2.56 -16.16 -3.40
C ILE A 103 -3.15 -14.99 -4.19
N TYR A 104 -2.30 -14.21 -4.87
CA TYR A 104 -2.75 -13.07 -5.68
C TYR A 104 -3.64 -13.47 -6.88
N LYS A 105 -3.43 -14.66 -7.46
CA LYS A 105 -4.21 -15.12 -8.62
C LYS A 105 -5.51 -15.82 -8.22
N VAL A 106 -5.52 -16.60 -7.14
CA VAL A 106 -6.65 -17.47 -6.77
C VAL A 106 -7.59 -16.80 -5.78
N PHE A 107 -7.09 -16.00 -4.83
CA PHE A 107 -7.97 -15.40 -3.83
C PHE A 107 -8.55 -14.06 -4.28
N LEU A 108 -7.75 -13.25 -4.99
CA LEU A 108 -8.12 -11.88 -5.35
C LEU A 108 -8.76 -11.72 -6.74
N ARG A 109 -8.85 -12.80 -7.55
CA ARG A 109 -9.42 -12.72 -8.92
C ARG A 109 -10.63 -13.62 -9.16
N THR A 110 -11.02 -14.45 -8.21
CA THR A 110 -12.14 -15.40 -8.37
C THR A 110 -13.51 -14.69 -8.43
N GLY A 111 -13.60 -13.43 -8.00
CA GLY A 111 -14.77 -12.55 -8.21
C GLY A 111 -14.56 -11.42 -9.23
N ALA A 112 -13.39 -11.33 -9.87
CA ALA A 112 -13.02 -10.23 -10.77
C ALA A 112 -13.06 -10.62 -12.25
N GLN A 113 -13.89 -11.61 -12.61
CA GLN A 113 -14.34 -11.78 -13.99
C GLN A 113 -15.42 -10.73 -14.25
N GLY A 114 -14.97 -9.50 -14.51
CA GLY A 114 -15.82 -8.49 -15.11
C GLY A 114 -16.21 -8.91 -16.52
N LYS A 115 -17.47 -8.64 -16.87
CA LYS A 115 -17.96 -8.49 -18.24
C LYS A 115 -17.06 -7.54 -19.05
#